data_AF-A0AAU9TBD4-F1
#
_entry.id   AF-A0AAU9TBD4-F1
#
_cell.length_a   1.000
_cell.length_b   1.000
_cell.length_c   1.000
_cell.angle_alpha   90.00
_cell.angle_beta   90.00
_cell.angle_gamma   90.00
#
_symmetry.space_group_name_H-M   'P 1'
#
loop_
_entity.id
_entity.type
_entity.pdbx_description
1 polymer ?
#
loop_
_entity_poly.entity_id
_entity_poly.type
_entity_poly.pdbx_seq_one_letter_code
_entity_poly.pdbx_strand_id
1 'polypeptide(L)'
;MGGVDLLDSFIDRYHITMKSRKWTMRLFYHFLDVINSWVMFKKVNNIKENDQLLNLGTFRLELAETLCKLGLPANGAKRGRLSGSTIQRELVMKKFRGPAQAIPLKDVRLDQTCFTFKMCQKCRVSLCDTKKSNCFYKYHNEE
;
A
#
# COMPACT_ATOMS: atom_id res chain seq x y z
N MET A 1 41.25 -10.03 -9.60
CA MET A 1 40.48 -8.76 -9.63
C MET A 1 38.97 -8.95 -9.84
N GLY A 2 38.46 -10.06 -10.38
CA GLY A 2 37.02 -10.22 -10.67
C GLY A 2 36.06 -10.56 -9.51
N GLY A 3 36.50 -10.50 -8.26
CA GLY A 3 35.63 -10.81 -7.11
C GLY A 3 34.54 -9.77 -6.87
N VAL A 4 34.86 -8.50 -7.12
CA VAL A 4 33.92 -7.37 -6.99
C VAL A 4 32.91 -7.38 -8.14
N ASP A 5 33.36 -7.62 -9.38
CA ASP A 5 32.48 -7.71 -10.55
C ASP A 5 31.47 -8.86 -10.44
N LEU A 6 31.89 -9.98 -9.83
CA LEU A 6 31.01 -11.12 -9.59
C LEU A 6 29.94 -10.77 -8.54
N LEU A 7 30.31 -10.07 -7.48
CA LEU A 7 29.37 -9.60 -6.47
C LEU A 7 28.39 -8.59 -7.08
N ASP A 8 28.87 -7.64 -7.87
CA ASP A 8 28.02 -6.65 -8.56
C ASP A 8 27.04 -7.33 -9.53
N SER A 9 27.50 -8.35 -10.25
CA SER A 9 26.65 -9.19 -11.12
C SER A 9 25.55 -9.91 -10.34
N PHE A 10 25.83 -10.37 -9.12
CA PHE A 10 24.81 -10.99 -8.26
C PHE A 10 23.83 -9.97 -7.70
N ILE A 11 24.32 -8.80 -7.30
CA ILE A 11 23.47 -7.69 -6.83
C ILE A 11 22.51 -7.28 -7.93
N ASP A 12 22.97 -7.10 -9.17
CA ASP A 12 22.15 -6.68 -10.29
C ASP A 12 21.07 -7.73 -10.66
N ARG A 13 21.48 -9.01 -10.78
CA ARG A 13 20.56 -10.11 -11.12
C ARG A 13 19.43 -10.29 -10.11
N TYR A 14 19.71 -10.03 -8.83
CA TYR A 14 18.81 -10.35 -7.72
C TYR A 14 18.38 -9.11 -6.92
N HIS A 15 18.49 -7.92 -7.52
CA HIS A 15 18.24 -6.65 -6.87
C HIS A 15 16.81 -6.53 -6.32
N ILE A 16 16.68 -5.90 -5.15
CA ILE A 16 15.39 -5.61 -4.52
C ILE A 16 14.93 -4.22 -5.00
N THR A 17 13.98 -4.18 -5.94
CA THR A 17 13.38 -2.91 -6.36
C THR A 17 12.41 -2.37 -5.32
N MET A 18 12.73 -1.24 -4.70
CA MET A 18 11.80 -0.52 -3.84
C MET A 18 11.73 0.95 -4.22
N LYS A 19 10.52 1.42 -4.59
CA LYS A 19 10.27 2.81 -4.94
C LYS A 19 10.17 3.66 -3.67
N SER A 20 11.30 4.16 -3.18
CA SER A 20 11.38 5.09 -2.07
C SER A 20 12.01 6.43 -2.49
N ARG A 21 11.48 7.53 -1.93
CA ARG A 21 12.09 8.87 -2.06
C ARG A 21 13.24 9.08 -1.06
N LYS A 22 13.35 8.24 -0.03
CA LYS A 22 14.42 8.31 0.98
C LYS A 22 15.62 7.51 0.49
N TRP A 23 16.76 8.18 0.28
CA TRP A 23 18.00 7.56 -0.18
C TRP A 23 18.51 6.45 0.77
N THR A 24 18.26 6.58 2.07
CA THR A 24 18.65 5.60 3.09
C THR A 24 18.06 4.22 2.85
N MET A 25 16.85 4.14 2.27
CA MET A 25 16.25 2.85 1.94
C MET A 25 17.03 2.11 0.86
N ARG A 26 17.63 2.82 -0.10
CA ARG A 26 18.48 2.20 -1.14
C ARG A 26 19.69 1.53 -0.49
N LEU A 27 20.32 2.22 0.46
CA LEU A 27 21.46 1.69 1.20
C LEU A 27 21.06 0.51 2.11
N PHE A 28 19.91 0.58 2.77
CA PHE A 28 19.42 -0.50 3.63
C PHE A 28 19.24 -1.83 2.88
N TYR A 29 18.70 -1.79 1.66
CA TYR A 29 18.52 -3.01 0.87
C TYR A 29 19.83 -3.58 0.32
N HIS A 30 20.85 -2.75 0.10
CA HIS A 30 22.21 -3.23 -0.15
C HIS A 30 22.85 -3.88 1.09
N PHE A 31 22.46 -3.52 2.31
CA PHE A 31 22.96 -4.20 3.50
C PHE A 31 22.20 -5.49 3.83
N LEU A 32 20.94 -5.62 3.39
CA LEU A 32 20.14 -6.85 3.46
C LEU A 32 20.58 -7.89 2.42
N ASP A 33 21.89 -8.02 2.20
CA ASP A 33 22.47 -8.86 1.15
C ASP A 33 22.26 -10.35 1.45
N VAL A 34 21.22 -10.90 0.82
CA VAL A 34 20.91 -12.35 0.81
C VAL A 34 22.02 -13.16 0.11
N ILE A 35 22.92 -12.50 -0.63
CA ILE A 35 24.04 -13.13 -1.31
C ILE A 35 25.05 -13.69 -0.28
N ASN A 36 25.31 -12.94 0.80
CA ASN A 36 26.26 -13.37 1.83
C ASN A 36 25.77 -14.62 2.57
N SER A 37 24.47 -14.70 2.86
CA SER A 37 23.89 -15.89 3.47
C SER A 37 23.91 -17.10 2.53
N TRP A 38 23.75 -16.89 1.21
CA TRP A 38 23.91 -17.96 0.23
C TRP A 38 25.35 -18.48 0.11
N VAL A 39 26.34 -17.58 0.13
CA VAL A 39 27.76 -17.98 0.14
C VAL A 39 28.08 -18.81 1.39
N MET A 40 27.56 -18.40 2.54
CA MET A 40 27.69 -19.16 3.79
C MET A 40 27.00 -20.54 3.70
N PHE A 41 25.79 -20.59 3.14
CA PHE A 41 25.06 -21.85 2.92
C PHE A 41 25.89 -22.84 2.08
N LYS A 42 26.48 -22.38 0.97
CA LYS A 42 27.38 -23.22 0.15
C LYS A 42 28.59 -23.72 0.93
N LYS A 43 29.23 -22.85 1.73
CA LYS A 43 30.38 -23.24 2.56
C LYS A 43 30.00 -24.32 3.57
N VAL A 44 28.86 -24.18 4.24
CA VAL A 44 28.40 -25.15 5.23
C VAL A 44 28.05 -26.49 4.59
N ASN A 45 27.40 -26.51 3.42
CA ASN A 45 27.09 -27.75 2.72
C ASN A 45 28.34 -28.47 2.21
N ASN A 46 29.34 -27.72 1.73
CA ASN A 46 30.63 -28.29 1.34
C ASN A 46 31.35 -28.95 2.53
N ILE A 47 31.27 -28.36 3.73
CA ILE A 47 31.88 -28.95 4.94
C ILE A 47 31.14 -30.21 5.40
N LYS A 48 29.83 -30.27 5.20
CA LYS A 48 28.97 -31.38 5.64
C LYS A 48 28.82 -32.51 4.61
N GLU A 49 29.50 -32.43 3.46
CA GLU A 49 29.35 -33.35 2.32
C GLU A 49 27.87 -33.60 1.95
N ASN A 50 27.04 -32.55 2.06
CA ASN A 50 25.64 -32.62 1.66
C ASN A 50 25.50 -32.14 0.22
N ASP A 51 25.07 -33.03 -0.68
CA ASP A 51 24.85 -32.75 -2.11
C ASP A 51 23.63 -31.86 -2.41
N GLN A 52 22.96 -31.32 -1.39
CA GLN A 52 21.84 -30.41 -1.54
C GLN A 52 22.32 -28.97 -1.85
N LEU A 53 23.01 -28.82 -2.98
CA LEU A 53 23.37 -27.51 -3.53
C LEU A 53 22.15 -26.89 -4.20
N LEU A 54 21.40 -26.11 -3.44
CA LEU A 54 20.30 -25.30 -3.95
C LEU A 54 20.84 -24.16 -4.84
N ASN A 55 20.14 -23.91 -5.95
CA ASN A 55 20.36 -22.71 -6.74
C ASN A 55 20.01 -21.46 -5.90
N LEU A 56 20.64 -20.32 -6.18
CA LEU A 56 20.40 -19.07 -5.46
C LEU A 56 18.91 -18.68 -5.47
N GLY A 57 18.20 -18.92 -6.58
CA GLY A 57 16.76 -18.68 -6.67
C GLY A 57 15.92 -19.55 -5.72
N THR A 58 16.20 -20.86 -5.65
CA THR A 58 15.46 -21.78 -4.77
C THR A 58 15.77 -21.50 -3.31
N PHE A 59 17.04 -21.21 -2.99
CA PHE A 59 17.45 -20.77 -1.66
C PHE A 59 16.69 -19.51 -1.20
N ARG A 60 16.53 -18.50 -2.07
CA ARG A 60 15.76 -17.29 -1.75
C ARG A 60 14.28 -17.59 -1.51
N LEU A 61 13.70 -18.51 -2.27
CA LEU A 61 12.31 -18.90 -2.13
C LEU A 61 12.08 -19.60 -0.78
N GLU A 62 12.92 -20.57 -0.43
CA GLU A 62 12.85 -21.24 0.88
C GLU A 62 13.09 -20.26 2.04
N LEU A 63 14.05 -19.35 1.89
CA LEU A 63 14.31 -18.31 2.87
C LEU A 63 13.11 -17.37 3.04
N ALA A 64 12.43 -17.01 1.95
CA ALA A 64 11.20 -16.23 2.02
C ALA A 64 10.07 -16.99 2.72
N GLU A 65 9.85 -18.26 2.37
CA GLU A 65 8.84 -19.10 3.00
C GLU A 65 9.07 -19.28 4.49
N THR A 66 10.30 -19.59 4.89
CA THR A 66 10.67 -19.77 6.30
C THR A 66 10.47 -18.48 7.08
N LEU A 67 10.90 -17.33 6.55
CA LEU A 67 10.66 -16.03 7.19
C LEU A 67 9.17 -15.67 7.27
N CYS A 68 8.37 -16.00 6.24
CA CYS A 68 6.93 -15.80 6.28
C CYS A 68 6.25 -16.67 7.33
N LYS A 69 6.66 -17.94 7.46
CA LYS A 69 6.15 -18.87 8.48
C LYS A 69 6.56 -18.44 9.89
N LEU A 70 7.81 -17.99 10.08
CA LEU A 70 8.31 -17.47 11.36
C LEU A 70 7.70 -16.12 11.74
N GLY A 71 7.38 -15.29 10.75
CA GLY A 71 6.81 -13.95 10.94
C GLY A 71 5.34 -13.94 11.34
N LEU A 72 4.68 -15.10 11.43
CA LEU A 72 3.36 -15.22 12.03
C LEU A 72 3.51 -15.10 13.56
N PRO A 73 2.99 -14.03 14.20
CA PRO A 73 2.96 -14.01 15.65
C PRO A 73 2.11 -15.18 16.13
N ALA A 74 2.59 -15.92 17.12
CA ALA A 74 1.85 -17.01 17.77
C ALA A 74 0.42 -16.61 18.19
N ASN A 75 0.15 -15.30 18.32
CA ASN A 75 -1.11 -14.73 18.75
C ASN A 75 -1.92 -14.03 17.63
N GLY A 76 -1.66 -14.29 16.35
CA GLY A 76 -2.51 -13.80 15.25
C GLY A 76 -2.61 -12.26 15.11
N ALA A 77 -1.73 -11.50 15.78
CA ALA A 77 -1.70 -10.05 15.70
C ALA A 77 -1.27 -9.60 14.31
N LYS A 78 -2.25 -9.41 13.42
CA LYS A 78 -2.03 -8.91 12.06
C LYS A 78 -1.26 -7.58 12.15
N ARG A 79 -0.03 -7.57 11.63
CA ARG A 79 0.76 -6.34 11.49
C ARG A 79 0.14 -5.51 10.36
N GLY A 80 -0.94 -4.79 10.69
CA GLY A 80 -1.67 -3.94 9.75
C GLY A 80 -3.04 -3.50 10.27
N ARG A 81 -3.16 -2.17 10.47
CA ARG A 81 -4.36 -1.31 10.51
C ARG A 81 -5.56 -1.81 11.35
N LEU A 82 -5.78 -1.16 12.50
CA LEU A 82 -7.02 -1.31 13.28
C LEU A 82 -8.25 -1.19 12.38
N SER A 83 -9.12 -2.18 12.45
CA SER A 83 -10.40 -2.22 11.76
C SER A 83 -11.25 -0.99 12.08
N GLY A 84 -11.60 -0.24 11.03
CA GLY A 84 -12.96 0.28 10.83
C GLY A 84 -13.34 1.65 11.40
N SER A 85 -13.20 1.91 12.71
CA SER A 85 -13.94 3.03 13.32
C SER A 85 -13.11 4.30 13.56
N THR A 86 -11.92 4.18 14.16
CA THR A 86 -11.11 5.35 14.54
C THR A 86 -10.31 5.93 13.38
N ILE A 87 -9.80 5.08 12.48
CA ILE A 87 -8.95 5.53 11.36
C ILE A 87 -9.75 6.27 10.30
N GLN A 88 -11.02 5.91 10.04
CA GLN A 88 -11.86 6.72 9.17
C GLN A 88 -12.02 8.14 9.73
N ARG A 89 -12.22 8.26 11.05
CA ARG A 89 -12.32 9.55 11.76
C ARG A 89 -11.00 10.33 11.67
N GLU A 90 -9.86 9.69 11.85
CA GLU A 90 -8.55 10.33 11.72
C GLU A 90 -8.19 10.70 10.27
N LEU A 91 -8.59 9.91 9.27
CA LEU A 91 -8.41 10.24 7.85
C LEU A 91 -9.28 11.43 7.45
N VAL A 92 -10.51 11.48 7.95
CA VAL A 92 -11.39 12.66 7.83
C VAL A 92 -10.70 13.86 8.46
N MET A 93 -10.21 13.76 9.70
CA MET A 93 -9.49 14.86 10.38
C MET A 93 -8.18 15.27 9.68
N LYS A 94 -7.42 14.33 9.11
CA LYS A 94 -6.20 14.63 8.33
C LYS A 94 -6.51 15.30 7.00
N LYS A 95 -7.68 15.04 6.41
CA LYS A 95 -8.13 15.70 5.18
C LYS A 95 -8.39 17.21 5.38
N PHE A 96 -8.62 17.64 6.62
CA PHE A 96 -8.81 19.05 7.01
C PHE A 96 -7.52 19.83 7.29
N ARG A 97 -6.33 19.25 7.10
CA ARG A 97 -5.04 19.96 7.32
C ARG A 97 -4.60 20.85 6.15
N GLY A 98 -5.54 21.32 5.34
CA GLY A 98 -5.32 22.29 4.26
C GLY A 98 -6.63 23.04 3.95
N PRO A 99 -6.65 24.02 3.03
CA PRO A 99 -7.85 24.74 2.61
C PRO A 99 -8.75 23.85 1.72
N ALA A 100 -9.00 22.62 2.16
CA ALA A 100 -9.90 21.69 1.51
C ALA A 100 -11.30 21.96 2.07
N GLN A 101 -12.24 22.29 1.19
CA GLN A 101 -13.63 22.45 1.60
C GLN A 101 -14.16 21.15 2.21
N ALA A 102 -14.93 21.28 3.29
CA ALA A 102 -15.51 20.16 4.00
C ALA A 102 -16.33 19.31 3.03
N ILE A 103 -16.00 18.03 2.94
CA ILE A 103 -16.79 17.09 2.12
C ILE A 103 -18.09 16.79 2.86
N PRO A 104 -19.26 16.99 2.22
CA PRO A 104 -20.54 16.65 2.81
C PRO A 104 -20.65 15.17 3.18
N LEU A 105 -21.52 14.86 4.15
CA LEU A 105 -21.83 13.50 4.59
C LEU A 105 -22.28 12.61 3.41
N LYS A 106 -22.09 11.29 3.53
CA LYS A 106 -22.42 10.34 2.45
C LYS A 106 -23.87 10.45 1.98
N ASP A 107 -24.80 10.64 2.91
CA ASP A 107 -26.23 10.74 2.61
C ASP A 107 -26.51 11.97 1.73
N VAL A 108 -25.85 13.09 2.02
CA VAL A 108 -25.89 14.35 1.23
C VAL A 108 -25.16 14.23 -0.11
N ARG A 109 -24.25 13.26 -0.26
CA ARG A 109 -23.54 13.02 -1.53
C ARG A 109 -24.29 12.08 -2.47
N LEU A 110 -25.24 11.30 -1.93
CA LEU A 110 -25.94 10.21 -2.62
C LEU A 110 -27.44 10.44 -2.71
N ASP A 111 -27.95 11.56 -2.19
CA ASP A 111 -29.37 11.96 -2.23
C ASP A 111 -29.89 12.27 -3.64
N GLN A 112 -29.09 12.04 -4.69
CA GLN A 112 -29.37 12.37 -6.09
C GLN A 112 -29.70 13.85 -6.32
N THR A 113 -29.54 14.69 -5.30
CA THR A 113 -29.68 16.13 -5.41
C THR A 113 -28.30 16.74 -5.56
N CYS A 114 -28.17 17.63 -6.54
CA CYS A 114 -26.89 18.27 -6.78
C CYS A 114 -26.57 19.23 -5.61
N PHE A 115 -25.31 19.23 -5.18
CA PHE A 115 -24.81 20.19 -4.19
C PHE A 115 -24.89 21.61 -4.77
N THR A 116 -25.93 22.36 -4.44
CA THR A 116 -26.11 23.74 -4.88
C THR A 116 -26.52 24.65 -3.74
N PHE A 117 -26.14 25.92 -3.85
CA PHE A 117 -26.53 26.96 -2.88
C PHE A 117 -27.98 27.42 -3.02
N LYS A 118 -28.71 26.91 -4.02
CA LYS A 118 -30.13 27.24 -4.24
C LYS A 118 -31.00 26.19 -3.53
N MET A 119 -31.86 26.66 -2.63
CA MET A 119 -32.79 25.83 -1.87
C MET A 119 -34.24 26.23 -2.19
N CYS A 120 -35.08 25.24 -2.45
CA CYS A 120 -36.52 25.46 -2.60
C CYS A 120 -37.16 25.69 -1.22
N GLN A 121 -37.81 26.83 -1.01
CA GLN A 121 -38.44 27.13 0.29
C GLN A 121 -39.66 26.25 0.60
N LYS A 122 -40.38 25.78 -0.44
CA LYS A 122 -41.58 24.95 -0.27
C LYS A 122 -41.25 23.51 0.14
N CYS A 123 -40.20 22.93 -0.45
CA CYS A 123 -39.79 21.53 -0.20
C CYS A 123 -38.59 21.39 0.73
N ARG A 124 -37.88 22.49 1.05
CA ARG A 124 -36.64 22.50 1.85
C ARG A 124 -35.54 21.57 1.31
N VAL A 125 -35.48 21.39 0.00
CA VAL A 125 -34.45 20.61 -0.70
C VAL A 125 -33.55 21.55 -1.50
N SER A 126 -32.23 21.31 -1.46
CA SER A 126 -31.25 22.00 -2.30
C SER A 126 -31.27 21.43 -3.71
N LEU A 127 -31.63 22.25 -4.71
CA LEU A 127 -31.86 21.78 -6.08
C LEU A 127 -31.09 22.65 -7.08
N CYS A 128 -30.41 21.98 -8.01
CA CYS A 128 -29.72 22.65 -9.10
C CYS A 128 -30.66 23.19 -10.17
N ASP A 129 -30.36 24.39 -10.66
CA ASP A 129 -30.91 24.92 -11.90
C ASP A 129 -29.75 25.48 -12.73
N THR A 130 -29.11 24.58 -13.48
CA THR A 130 -27.97 24.89 -14.35
C THR A 130 -28.32 24.54 -15.79
N LYS A 131 -27.61 25.12 -16.77
CA LYS A 131 -27.82 24.80 -18.20
C LYS A 131 -27.67 23.31 -18.54
N LYS A 132 -26.90 22.55 -17.75
CA LYS A 132 -26.63 21.12 -17.98
C LYS A 132 -27.58 20.19 -17.23
N SER A 133 -28.09 20.63 -16.08
CA SER A 133 -29.00 19.85 -15.25
C SER A 133 -29.98 20.76 -14.51
N ASN A 134 -31.26 20.44 -14.64
CA ASN A 134 -32.35 21.12 -13.95
C ASN A 134 -32.99 20.15 -12.94
N CYS A 135 -32.35 20.01 -11.78
CA CYS A 135 -32.83 19.19 -10.68
C CYS A 135 -34.16 19.72 -10.13
N PHE A 136 -34.38 21.04 -10.20
CA PHE A 136 -35.61 21.67 -9.74
C PHE A 136 -36.82 21.20 -10.55
N TYR A 137 -36.73 21.22 -11.88
CA TYR A 137 -37.80 20.74 -12.74
C TYR A 137 -38.08 19.25 -12.53
N LYS A 138 -37.04 18.42 -12.45
CA LYS A 138 -37.18 16.98 -12.25
C LYS A 138 -37.90 16.65 -10.93
N TYR A 139 -37.43 17.24 -9.83
CA TYR A 139 -38.00 17.00 -8.51
C TYR A 139 -39.48 17.43 -8.40
N HIS A 140 -39.90 18.44 -9.15
CA HIS A 140 -41.27 18.98 -9.07
C HIS A 140 -42.24 18.44 -10.12
N ASN A 141 -41.75 17.79 -11.19
CA ASN A 141 -42.60 17.34 -12.30
C ASN A 141 -42.48 15.84 -12.61
N GLU A 142 -41.44 15.14 -12.14
CA GLU A 142 -41.22 13.71 -12.42
C GLU A 142 -41.54 12.82 -11.20
N GLU A 143 -42.54 13.20 -10.38
CA GLU A 143 -43.20 12.26 -9.43
C GLU A 143 -44.14 11.28 -10.14
#